data_AF-A0A2A2WE19-F1
#
_entry.id   AF-A0A2A2WE19-F1
#
_cell.length_a   1.000
_cell.length_b   1.000
_cell.length_c   1.000
_cell.angle_alpha   90.00
_cell.angle_beta   90.00
_cell.angle_gamma   90.00
#
_symmetry.space_group_name_H-M   'P 1'
#
loop_
_entity.id
_entity.type
_entity.pdbx_description
1 polymer ?
#
loop_
_entity_poly.entity_id
_entity_poly.type
_entity_poly.pdbx_seq_one_letter_code
_entity_poly.pdbx_strand_id
1 'polypeptide(L)'
;MARLDRQLDKISGEKVVRLHWTDDDSMDIEMLRADIVHEINSHEHRIPLDLRGVKGAPSELVDLLLDMDRYARSKTKILSLTWMLPPLREAFDRRLGRQRKSNSNGETDAASKTACDLLKHAEEKKEYDLSKAEKLERKKRSQKSKAGKRNYLTLVAFILVGAIVVGVIEGFIIMQQEESLIIPEKGFE
;
A
#
# COMPACT_ATOMS: atom_id res chain seq x y z
N MET A 1 3.81 -11.09 -1.02
CA MET A 1 3.13 -9.77 -1.16
C MET A 1 4.15 -8.67 -1.04
N ALA A 2 4.07 -7.65 -1.90
CA ALA A 2 5.01 -6.55 -1.91
C ALA A 2 4.74 -5.62 -0.71
N ARG A 3 5.80 -5.09 -0.11
CA ARG A 3 5.77 -4.13 1.02
C ARG A 3 4.92 -2.88 0.71
N LEU A 4 4.73 -2.60 -0.57
CA LEU A 4 4.04 -1.47 -1.16
C LEU A 4 2.52 -1.52 -0.94
N ASP A 5 1.89 -2.70 -1.03
CA ASP A 5 0.44 -2.87 -0.81
C ASP A 5 0.05 -2.48 0.61
N ARG A 6 0.86 -2.84 1.61
CA ARG A 6 0.61 -2.46 3.01
C ARG A 6 0.77 -0.96 3.26
N GLN A 7 1.71 -0.33 2.57
CA GLN A 7 1.93 1.11 2.68
C GLN A 7 0.78 1.88 2.04
N LEU A 8 0.30 1.41 0.89
CA LEU A 8 -0.87 1.99 0.22
C LEU A 8 -2.13 1.88 1.08
N ASP A 9 -2.34 0.77 1.81
CA ASP A 9 -3.51 0.63 2.69
C ASP A 9 -3.45 1.66 3.83
N LYS A 10 -2.25 1.89 4.37
CA LYS A 10 -2.01 2.88 5.43
C LYS A 10 -2.13 4.33 4.95
N ILE A 11 -1.80 4.59 3.68
CA ILE A 11 -1.87 5.92 3.07
C ILE A 11 -3.31 6.23 2.62
N SER A 12 -4.07 5.21 2.20
CA SER A 12 -5.46 5.37 1.77
C SER A 12 -6.37 5.85 2.91
N GLY A 13 -6.02 5.55 4.16
CA GLY A 13 -6.85 5.91 5.33
C GLY A 13 -8.15 5.09 5.44
N GLU A 14 -8.33 4.12 4.55
CA GLU A 14 -9.50 3.27 4.46
C GLU A 14 -9.55 2.25 5.62
N LYS A 15 -10.77 1.95 6.08
CA LYS A 15 -11.00 1.09 7.24
C LYS A 15 -10.73 -0.36 6.87
N VAL A 16 -9.86 -1.02 7.63
CA VAL A 16 -9.58 -2.45 7.43
C VAL A 16 -10.79 -3.30 7.85
N VAL A 17 -11.34 -4.03 6.88
CA VAL A 17 -12.45 -4.98 7.08
C VAL A 17 -11.87 -6.31 7.50
N ARG A 18 -12.13 -6.77 8.73
CA ARG A 18 -11.66 -8.07 9.21
C ARG A 18 -12.69 -9.14 8.92
N LEU A 19 -12.29 -10.17 8.19
CA LEU A 19 -13.12 -11.33 7.93
C LEU A 19 -12.79 -12.41 8.96
N HIS A 20 -13.81 -12.84 9.69
CA HIS A 20 -13.74 -13.96 10.61
C HIS A 20 -14.49 -15.14 10.01
N TRP A 21 -13.80 -16.26 9.82
CA TRP A 21 -14.41 -17.50 9.32
C TRP A 21 -14.26 -18.55 10.40
N THR A 22 -15.37 -18.92 11.02
CA THR A 22 -15.44 -19.99 12.01
C THR A 22 -15.54 -21.34 11.29
N ASP A 23 -14.93 -22.38 11.88
CA ASP A 23 -14.95 -23.74 11.33
C ASP A 23 -16.32 -24.42 11.49
N ASP A 24 -17.26 -23.81 12.22
CA ASP A 24 -18.65 -24.26 12.26
C ASP A 24 -19.35 -23.86 10.96
N ASP A 25 -19.92 -24.85 10.25
CA ASP A 25 -20.76 -24.77 9.03
C ASP A 25 -22.02 -23.88 9.16
N SER A 26 -22.07 -23.00 10.15
CA SER A 26 -23.16 -22.07 10.45
C SER A 26 -23.01 -20.71 9.76
N MET A 27 -21.92 -20.48 9.02
CA MET A 27 -21.67 -19.18 8.40
C MET A 27 -22.49 -19.01 7.12
N ASP A 28 -23.45 -18.10 7.13
CA ASP A 28 -24.24 -17.76 5.95
C ASP A 28 -23.40 -16.98 4.93
N ILE A 29 -23.08 -17.67 3.83
CA ILE A 29 -22.28 -17.14 2.72
C ILE A 29 -22.98 -15.98 2.01
N GLU A 30 -24.32 -16.00 1.94
CA GLU A 30 -25.07 -14.93 1.30
C GLU A 30 -25.01 -13.65 2.12
N MET A 31 -25.12 -13.77 3.45
CA MET A 31 -24.92 -12.65 4.36
C MET A 31 -23.50 -12.08 4.25
N LEU A 32 -22.48 -12.93 4.25
CA LEU A 32 -21.09 -12.50 4.05
C LEU A 32 -20.88 -11.81 2.70
N ARG A 33 -21.52 -12.30 1.63
CA ARG A 33 -21.49 -11.68 0.31
C ARG A 33 -22.08 -10.28 0.37
N ALA A 34 -23.24 -10.11 1.00
CA ALA A 34 -23.90 -8.82 1.15
C ALA A 34 -23.00 -7.82 1.92
N ASP A 35 -22.37 -8.27 3.01
CA ASP A 35 -21.46 -7.46 3.81
C ASP A 35 -20.24 -7.00 3.00
N ILE A 36 -19.60 -7.90 2.26
CA ILE A 36 -18.45 -7.55 1.42
C ILE A 36 -18.86 -6.60 0.29
N VAL A 37 -20.03 -6.80 -0.33
CA VAL A 37 -20.55 -5.89 -1.36
C VAL A 37 -20.82 -4.50 -0.78
N HIS A 38 -21.40 -4.43 0.42
CA HIS A 38 -21.62 -3.17 1.12
C HIS A 38 -20.29 -2.44 1.34
N GLU A 39 -19.26 -3.15 1.82
CA GLU A 39 -17.94 -2.55 2.04
C GLU A 39 -17.24 -2.15 0.72
N ILE A 40 -17.39 -2.93 -0.35
CA ILE A 40 -16.89 -2.54 -1.68
C ILE A 40 -17.56 -1.26 -2.17
N ASN A 41 -18.84 -1.07 -1.87
CA ASN A 41 -19.56 0.14 -2.28
C ASN A 41 -19.22 1.35 -1.39
N SER A 42 -18.93 1.15 -0.09
CA SER A 42 -18.61 2.21 0.87
C SER A 42 -17.23 2.83 0.67
N HIS A 43 -16.24 2.03 0.26
CA HIS A 43 -14.85 2.47 0.07
C HIS A 43 -14.65 3.20 -1.26
N GLU A 44 -13.73 4.15 -1.36
CA GLU A 44 -13.55 4.93 -2.60
C GLU A 44 -12.71 4.18 -3.64
N HIS A 45 -11.56 3.67 -3.24
CA HIS A 45 -10.56 3.17 -4.19
C HIS A 45 -10.03 1.79 -3.84
N ARG A 46 -9.86 1.49 -2.55
CA ARG A 46 -9.26 0.23 -2.12
C ARG A 46 -9.99 -0.35 -0.92
N ILE A 47 -10.04 -1.68 -0.87
CA ILE A 47 -10.76 -2.40 0.17
C ILE A 47 -9.76 -3.32 0.86
N PRO A 48 -9.13 -2.86 1.96
CA PRO A 48 -8.26 -3.70 2.76
C PRO A 48 -9.09 -4.73 3.53
N LEU A 49 -9.07 -5.97 3.05
CA LEU A 49 -9.72 -7.09 3.70
C LEU A 49 -8.68 -7.94 4.43
N ASP A 50 -8.83 -8.09 5.74
CA ASP A 50 -7.93 -8.84 6.62
C ASP A 50 -8.46 -10.26 6.84
N LEU A 51 -7.69 -11.24 6.39
CA LEU A 51 -8.03 -12.67 6.39
C LEU A 51 -7.37 -13.46 7.52
N ARG A 52 -6.78 -12.81 8.54
CA ARG A 52 -6.15 -13.52 9.68
C ARG A 52 -7.11 -14.45 10.42
N GLY A 53 -8.39 -14.11 10.42
CA GLY A 53 -9.44 -14.85 11.10
C GLY A 53 -9.91 -16.09 10.34
N VAL A 54 -9.34 -16.40 9.17
CA VAL A 54 -9.74 -17.53 8.34
C VAL A 54 -8.74 -18.66 8.50
N LYS A 55 -9.19 -19.81 9.00
CA LYS A 55 -8.39 -21.02 9.09
C LYS A 55 -8.59 -21.89 7.84
N GLY A 56 -7.53 -22.55 7.40
CA GLY A 56 -7.58 -23.45 6.25
C GLY A 56 -7.85 -22.74 4.92
N ALA A 57 -8.59 -23.41 4.04
CA ALA A 57 -8.98 -22.89 2.73
C ALA A 57 -10.38 -23.39 2.35
N PRO A 58 -11.45 -22.86 2.98
CA PRO A 58 -12.82 -23.21 2.61
C PRO A 58 -13.06 -22.86 1.14
N SER A 59 -13.52 -23.83 0.35
CA SER A 59 -13.67 -23.67 -1.10
C SER A 59 -14.71 -22.61 -1.45
N GLU A 60 -15.79 -22.54 -0.67
CA GLU A 60 -16.88 -21.60 -0.88
C GLU A 60 -16.42 -20.16 -0.63
N LEU A 61 -15.61 -19.94 0.41
CA LEU A 61 -14.99 -18.65 0.68
C LEU A 61 -14.03 -18.24 -0.43
N VAL A 62 -13.21 -19.18 -0.94
CA VAL A 62 -12.28 -18.88 -2.04
C VAL A 62 -13.04 -18.43 -3.29
N ASP A 63 -14.12 -19.12 -3.63
CA ASP A 63 -14.95 -18.78 -4.80
C ASP A 63 -15.66 -17.43 -4.59
N LEU A 64 -16.17 -17.16 -3.38
CA LEU A 64 -16.73 -15.85 -3.01
C LEU A 64 -15.69 -14.72 -3.13
N LEU A 65 -14.49 -14.89 -2.60
CA LEU A 65 -13.44 -13.87 -2.66
C LEU A 65 -13.02 -13.56 -4.10
N LEU A 66 -13.03 -14.57 -4.98
CA LEU A 66 -12.77 -14.37 -6.43
C LEU A 66 -13.89 -13.60 -7.11
N ASP A 67 -15.15 -13.90 -6.79
CA ASP A 67 -16.31 -13.14 -7.28
C ASP A 67 -16.25 -11.68 -6.81
N MET A 68 -15.87 -11.46 -5.55
CA MET A 68 -15.76 -10.12 -4.97
C MET A 68 -14.59 -9.33 -5.56
N ASP A 69 -13.45 -9.95 -5.89
CA ASP A 69 -12.36 -9.29 -6.62
C ASP A 69 -12.83 -8.82 -8.01
N ARG A 70 -13.60 -9.65 -8.73
CA ARG A 70 -14.20 -9.28 -10.01
C ARG A 70 -15.19 -8.13 -9.87
N TYR A 71 -16.05 -8.20 -8.86
CA TYR A 71 -17.02 -7.14 -8.57
C TYR A 71 -16.32 -5.81 -8.24
N ALA A 72 -15.30 -5.82 -7.37
CA ALA A 72 -14.50 -4.63 -7.07
C ALA A 72 -13.85 -4.04 -8.34
N ARG A 73 -13.25 -4.88 -9.19
CA ARG A 73 -12.67 -4.44 -10.47
C ARG A 73 -13.71 -3.82 -11.41
N SER A 74 -14.92 -4.37 -11.46
CA SER A 74 -16.02 -3.80 -12.27
C SER A 74 -16.41 -2.39 -11.82
N LYS A 75 -16.16 -2.06 -10.54
CA LYS A 75 -16.35 -0.73 -9.95
C LYS A 75 -15.07 0.12 -9.97
N THR A 76 -14.03 -0.31 -10.69
CA THR A 76 -12.70 0.33 -10.73
C THR A 76 -11.99 0.43 -9.38
N LYS A 77 -12.33 -0.45 -8.43
CA LYS A 77 -11.73 -0.54 -7.09
C LYS A 77 -10.80 -1.75 -6.96
N ILE A 78 -9.90 -1.70 -6.00
CA ILE A 78 -8.94 -2.77 -5.72
C ILE A 78 -9.30 -3.47 -4.42
N LEU A 79 -9.63 -4.76 -4.48
CA LEU A 79 -9.76 -5.60 -3.29
C LEU A 79 -8.36 -6.05 -2.83
N SER A 80 -7.96 -5.62 -1.64
CA SER A 80 -6.66 -5.93 -1.05
C SER A 80 -6.79 -7.03 0.00
N LEU A 81 -6.45 -8.26 -0.37
CA LEU A 81 -6.51 -9.41 0.54
C LEU A 81 -5.25 -9.48 1.43
N THR A 82 -5.32 -8.88 2.61
CA THR A 82 -4.21 -8.81 3.56
C THR A 82 -4.18 -10.02 4.50
N TRP A 83 -2.96 -10.40 4.93
CA TRP A 83 -2.71 -11.43 5.96
C TRP A 83 -3.31 -12.82 5.71
N MET A 84 -3.52 -13.17 4.44
CA MET A 84 -3.92 -14.50 4.01
C MET A 84 -2.91 -15.58 4.46
N LEU A 85 -3.42 -16.61 5.15
CA LEU A 85 -2.62 -17.77 5.57
C LEU A 85 -2.17 -18.61 4.35
N PRO A 86 -1.05 -19.36 4.45
CA PRO A 86 -0.52 -20.13 3.32
C PRO A 86 -1.52 -21.09 2.65
N PRO A 87 -2.35 -21.88 3.37
CA PRO A 87 -3.32 -22.78 2.76
C PRO A 87 -4.33 -22.04 1.87
N LEU A 88 -4.85 -20.91 2.35
CA LEU A 88 -5.79 -20.07 1.61
C LEU A 88 -5.15 -19.44 0.39
N ARG A 89 -3.89 -19.00 0.52
CA ARG A 89 -3.09 -18.44 -0.59
C ARG A 89 -2.89 -19.46 -1.71
N GLU A 90 -2.50 -20.69 -1.37
CA GLU A 90 -2.31 -21.75 -2.36
C GLU A 90 -3.62 -22.11 -3.07
N ALA A 91 -4.73 -22.20 -2.34
CA ALA A 91 -6.04 -22.46 -2.92
C ALA A 91 -6.48 -21.34 -3.87
N PHE A 92 -6.27 -20.08 -3.46
CA PHE A 92 -6.58 -18.91 -4.27
C PHE A 92 -5.73 -18.84 -5.55
N ASP A 93 -4.40 -19.01 -5.44
CA ASP A 93 -3.47 -18.99 -6.57
C ASP A 93 -3.75 -20.14 -7.56
N ARG A 94 -4.10 -21.34 -7.06
CA ARG A 94 -4.47 -22.49 -7.88
C ARG A 94 -5.73 -22.25 -8.71
N ARG A 95 -6.75 -21.62 -8.12
CA ARG A 95 -8.01 -21.26 -8.79
C ARG A 95 -7.80 -20.15 -9.83
N LEU A 96 -7.02 -19.13 -9.47
CA LEU A 96 -6.71 -17.99 -10.35
C LEU A 96 -5.83 -18.42 -11.55
N GLY A 97 -4.86 -19.30 -11.31
CA GLY A 97 -4.05 -19.93 -12.36
C GLY A 97 -4.85 -20.83 -13.31
N ARG A 98 -5.88 -21.53 -12.82
CA ARG A 98 -6.82 -22.29 -13.66
C ARG A 98 -7.68 -21.39 -14.53
N GLN A 99 -8.21 -20.29 -13.99
CA GLN A 99 -9.03 -19.35 -14.77
C GLN A 99 -8.23 -18.66 -15.88
N ARG A 100 -6.97 -18.29 -15.64
CA ARG A 100 -6.10 -17.72 -16.69
C ARG A 100 -5.81 -18.72 -17.82
N LYS A 101 -5.62 -20.01 -17.49
CA LYS A 101 -5.42 -21.06 -18.49
C LYS A 101 -6.68 -21.39 -19.28
N SER A 102 -7.87 -21.20 -18.69
CA SER A 102 -9.15 -21.43 -19.35
C SER A 102 -9.47 -20.40 -20.44
N ASN A 103 -9.02 -19.15 -20.27
CA ASN A 103 -9.24 -18.09 -21.28
C ASN A 103 -8.07 -17.93 -22.26
N SER A 104 -6.92 -18.57 -22.02
CA SER A 104 -5.71 -18.34 -22.82
C SER A 104 -5.61 -19.17 -24.11
N ASN A 105 -6.47 -20.17 -24.32
CA ASN A 105 -6.33 -21.04 -25.50
C ASN A 105 -6.88 -20.43 -26.81
N GLY A 106 -7.58 -19.29 -26.76
CA GLY A 106 -8.06 -18.59 -27.96
C GLY A 106 -7.25 -17.35 -28.35
N GLU A 107 -6.60 -16.68 -27.40
CA GLU A 107 -5.98 -15.36 -27.62
C GLU A 107 -4.45 -15.38 -27.79
N THR A 108 -3.77 -16.45 -27.35
CA THR A 108 -2.30 -16.53 -27.43
C THR A 108 -1.75 -16.75 -28.83
N ASP A 109 -2.47 -17.47 -29.70
CA ASP A 109 -2.05 -17.68 -31.09
C ASP A 109 -2.15 -16.39 -31.94
N ALA A 110 -3.11 -15.51 -31.63
CA ALA A 110 -3.25 -14.23 -32.30
C ALA A 110 -2.15 -13.24 -31.87
N ALA A 111 -1.85 -13.16 -30.57
CA ALA A 111 -0.80 -12.29 -30.04
C ALA A 111 0.60 -12.72 -30.50
N SER A 112 0.87 -14.03 -30.57
CA SER A 112 2.17 -14.55 -31.03
C SER A 112 2.42 -14.25 -32.52
N LYS A 113 1.40 -14.38 -33.37
CA LYS A 113 1.49 -13.98 -34.79
C LYS A 113 1.77 -12.49 -34.96
N THR A 114 1.07 -11.63 -34.21
CA THR A 114 1.30 -10.18 -34.27
C THR A 114 2.70 -9.75 -33.79
N ALA A 115 3.27 -10.46 -32.80
CA ALA A 115 4.62 -10.20 -32.34
C ALA A 115 5.68 -10.64 -33.37
N CYS A 116 5.47 -11.78 -34.03
CA CYS A 116 6.34 -12.23 -35.11
C CYS A 116 6.30 -11.30 -36.33
N ASP A 117 5.13 -10.78 -36.71
CA ASP A 117 5.00 -9.85 -37.83
C ASP A 117 5.64 -8.48 -37.52
N LEU A 118 5.53 -7.99 -36.27
CA LEU A 118 6.20 -6.76 -35.85
C LEU A 118 7.73 -6.90 -35.83
N LEU A 119 8.26 -8.06 -35.45
CA LEU A 119 9.70 -8.30 -35.47
C LEU A 119 10.25 -8.41 -36.90
N LYS A 120 9.50 -9.05 -37.81
CA LYS A 120 9.86 -9.08 -39.24
C LYS A 120 9.88 -7.69 -39.87
N HIS A 121 8.88 -6.86 -39.58
CA HIS A 121 8.84 -5.48 -40.08
C HIS A 121 9.93 -4.58 -39.47
N ALA A 122 10.45 -4.90 -38.29
CA ALA A 122 11.55 -4.17 -37.66
C ALA A 122 12.92 -4.53 -38.25
N GLU A 123 13.10 -5.76 -38.77
CA GLU A 123 14.36 -6.16 -39.42
C GLU A 123 14.56 -5.55 -40.80
N GLU A 124 13.49 -5.27 -41.55
CA GLU A 124 13.58 -4.64 -42.88
C GLU A 124 13.97 -3.15 -42.85
N LYS A 125 13.91 -2.48 -41.68
CA LYS A 125 14.20 -1.03 -41.53
C LYS A 125 15.50 -0.74 -40.79
N LYS A 126 16.52 -1.59 -40.91
CA LYS A 126 17.87 -1.39 -40.35
C LYS A 126 18.75 -0.39 -41.13
N GLU A 127 18.18 0.75 -41.50
CA GLU A 127 18.94 1.99 -41.71
C GLU A 127 18.29 3.07 -40.83
N TYR A 128 18.41 2.94 -39.52
CA TYR A 128 17.97 4.00 -38.59
C TYR A 128 19.16 4.48 -37.76
N ASP A 129 19.54 5.72 -38.05
CA ASP A 129 20.70 6.47 -37.58
C ASP A 129 20.74 6.57 -36.04
N LEU A 130 21.72 5.87 -35.44
CA LEU A 130 21.93 5.75 -33.99
C LEU A 130 22.43 7.04 -33.32
N SER A 131 22.67 8.11 -34.08
CA SER A 131 23.25 9.36 -33.56
C SER A 131 22.31 10.18 -32.65
N LYS A 132 21.00 9.92 -32.66
CA LYS A 132 20.03 10.65 -31.79
C LYS A 132 19.82 10.02 -30.41
N ALA A 133 20.12 8.74 -30.22
CA ALA A 133 19.90 8.05 -28.95
C ALA A 133 20.89 8.49 -27.85
N GLU A 134 22.14 8.75 -28.21
CA GLU A 134 23.18 9.11 -27.24
C GLU A 134 22.98 10.50 -26.61
N LYS A 135 22.36 11.44 -27.35
CA LYS A 135 22.07 12.80 -26.85
C LYS A 135 20.99 12.81 -25.76
N LEU A 136 20.15 11.78 -25.67
CA LEU A 136 19.05 11.71 -24.71
C LEU A 136 19.48 11.13 -23.35
N GLU A 137 20.53 10.30 -23.31
CA GLU A 137 21.05 9.75 -22.05
C GLU A 137 21.88 10.76 -21.25
N ARG A 138 22.63 11.65 -21.93
CA ARG A 138 23.41 12.70 -21.22
C ARG A 138 22.53 13.72 -20.49
N LYS A 139 21.31 13.98 -20.96
CA LYS A 139 20.39 14.95 -20.35
C LYS A 139 19.65 14.41 -19.10
N LYS A 140 19.55 13.09 -18.92
CA LYS A 140 18.89 12.48 -17.75
C LYS A 140 19.81 12.29 -16.53
N ARG A 141 21.13 12.29 -16.70
CA ARG A 141 22.08 12.15 -15.57
C ARG A 141 22.30 13.44 -14.78
N SER A 142 22.03 14.62 -15.34
CA SER A 142 22.23 15.92 -14.64
C SER A 142 21.09 16.33 -13.69
N GLN A 143 19.92 15.68 -13.75
CA GLN A 143 18.74 16.06 -12.96
C GLN A 143 18.58 15.29 -11.62
N LYS A 144 19.49 14.38 -11.30
CA LYS A 144 19.48 13.57 -10.07
C LYS A 144 20.38 14.14 -8.96
N SER A 145 20.21 15.42 -8.64
CA SER A 145 20.70 15.95 -7.35
C SER A 145 19.81 17.09 -6.89
N LYS A 146 19.35 17.04 -5.63
CA LYS A 146 18.83 18.15 -4.77
C LYS A 146 17.52 17.86 -4.00
N ALA A 147 16.78 16.79 -4.30
CA ALA A 147 15.52 16.53 -3.56
C ALA A 147 15.72 15.95 -2.13
N GLY A 148 16.81 15.22 -1.86
CA GLY A 148 17.04 14.60 -0.55
C GLY A 148 17.60 15.51 0.56
N LYS A 149 18.26 16.62 0.21
CA LYS A 149 18.90 17.51 1.20
C LYS A 149 17.94 18.47 1.90
N ARG A 150 16.83 18.85 1.24
CA ARG A 150 15.87 19.82 1.80
C ARG A 150 15.09 19.27 2.99
N ASN A 151 14.71 18.00 2.95
CA ASN A 151 13.92 17.38 4.03
C ASN A 151 14.73 17.14 5.31
N TYR A 152 16.04 16.91 5.19
CA TYR A 152 16.93 16.76 6.34
C TYR A 152 17.14 18.10 7.06
N LEU A 153 17.31 19.18 6.29
CA LEU A 153 17.49 20.54 6.83
C LEU A 153 16.24 21.03 7.58
N THR A 154 15.05 20.75 7.05
CA THR A 154 13.79 21.06 7.75
C THR A 154 13.64 20.27 9.05
N LEU A 155 14.02 18.99 9.06
CA LEU A 155 13.93 18.16 10.26
C LEU A 155 14.91 18.62 11.34
N VAL A 156 16.14 18.97 10.97
CA VAL A 156 17.13 19.55 11.89
C VAL A 156 16.63 20.89 12.45
N ALA A 157 16.02 21.74 11.62
CA ALA A 157 15.45 23.01 12.07
C ALA A 157 14.34 22.82 13.11
N PHE A 158 13.43 21.84 12.91
CA PHE A 158 12.38 21.53 13.88
C PHE A 158 12.94 21.05 15.22
N ILE A 159 13.98 20.21 15.22
CA ILE A 159 14.64 19.75 16.44
C ILE A 159 15.29 20.93 17.19
N LEU A 160 15.96 21.83 16.46
CA LEU A 160 16.64 22.99 17.04
C LEU A 160 15.65 23.98 17.66
N VAL A 161 14.53 24.27 16.97
CA VAL A 161 13.46 25.12 17.51
C VAL A 161 12.83 24.49 18.75
N GLY A 162 12.56 23.18 18.73
CA GLY A 162 12.05 22.47 19.91
C GLY A 162 12.97 22.56 21.11
N ALA A 163 14.28 22.39 20.92
CA ALA A 163 15.27 22.49 22.00
C ALA A 163 15.35 23.90 22.60
N ILE A 164 15.24 24.96 21.78
CA ILE A 164 15.24 26.35 22.26
C ILE A 164 14.00 26.63 23.11
N VAL A 165 12.82 26.18 22.68
CA VAL A 165 11.57 26.39 23.42
C VAL A 165 11.64 25.70 24.79
N VAL A 166 12.14 24.47 24.86
CA VAL A 166 12.32 23.75 26.13
C VAL A 166 13.29 24.50 27.04
N GLY A 167 14.44 24.95 26.52
CA GLY A 167 15.41 25.72 27.31
C GLY A 167 14.87 27.06 27.83
N VAL A 168 14.03 27.75 27.06
CA VAL A 168 13.38 29.00 27.52
C VAL A 168 12.37 28.72 28.63
N ILE A 169 11.58 27.64 28.52
CA ILE A 169 10.61 27.26 29.56
C ILE A 169 11.33 26.85 30.85
N GLU A 170 12.37 26.02 30.76
CA GLU A 170 13.17 25.61 31.92
C GLU A 170 13.87 26.82 32.57
N GLY A 171 14.45 27.71 31.76
CA GLY A 171 15.05 28.95 32.26
C GLY A 171 14.03 29.84 32.97
N PHE A 172 12.82 29.98 32.43
CA PHE A 172 11.75 30.77 33.04
C PHE A 172 11.27 30.18 34.37
N ILE A 173 11.16 28.85 34.46
CA ILE A 173 10.79 28.15 35.71
C ILE A 173 11.86 28.36 36.79
N ILE A 174 13.14 28.24 36.43
CA ILE A 174 14.25 28.45 37.38
C ILE A 174 14.29 29.90 37.85
N MET A 175 14.13 30.87 36.95
CA MET A 175 14.13 32.30 37.30
C MET A 175 12.97 32.68 38.24
N GLN A 176 11.78 32.08 38.05
CA GLN A 176 10.65 32.30 38.97
C GLN A 176 10.84 31.63 40.34
N GLN A 177 11.64 30.57 40.44
CA GLN A 177 11.91 29.93 41.74
C GLN A 177 12.83 30.77 42.63
N GLU A 178 13.79 31.50 42.05
CA GLU A 178 14.72 32.36 42.82
C GLU A 178 14.01 33.55 43.51
N GLU A 179 12.87 34.02 42.99
CA GLU A 179 12.10 35.10 43.63
C GLU A 179 11.24 34.65 44.83
N SER A 180 11.10 33.33 45.06
CA SER A 180 10.22 32.77 46.10
C SER A 180 10.94 32.28 47.36
N LEU A 181 12.27 32.49 47.46
CA LEU A 181 13.03 32.18 48.68
C LEU A 181 12.80 33.26 49.75
N ILE A 182 11.63 33.19 50.38
CA ILE A 182 11.31 33.91 51.61
C ILE A 182 12.24 33.36 52.69
N ILE A 183 13.31 34.10 53.00
CA ILE A 183 14.13 33.89 54.18
C ILE A 183 13.25 34.25 55.39
N PRO A 184 12.88 33.32 56.28
CA PRO A 184 12.17 33.71 57.49
C PRO A 184 13.16 34.44 58.39
N GLU A 185 12.97 35.76 58.56
CA GLU A 185 13.63 36.53 59.61
C GLU A 185 13.28 35.89 60.96
N LYS A 186 14.25 35.20 61.55
CA LYS A 186 14.22 34.89 62.97
C LYS A 186 14.24 36.21 63.73
N GLY A 187 13.11 36.55 64.36
CA GLY A 187 13.05 37.60 65.36
C GLY A 187 14.02 37.29 66.49
N PHE A 188 14.91 38.24 66.76
CA PHE A 188 15.70 38.27 67.99
C PHE A 188 14.88 39.00 69.06
N GLU A 189 14.71 38.33 70.20
CA GLU A 189 14.34 38.94 71.49
C GLU A 189 15.37 40.00 71.92
#